data_AF-A0A6S6TPP8-F1
#
_entry.id   AF-A0A6S6TPP8-F1
#
_cell.length_a   1.000
_cell.length_b   1.000
_cell.length_c   1.000
_cell.angle_alpha   90.00
_cell.angle_beta   90.00
_cell.angle_gamma   90.00
#
_symmetry.space_group_name_H-M   'P 1'
#
loop_
_entity.id
_entity.type
_entity.pdbx_description
1 polymer ?
#
loop_
_entity_poly.entity_id
_entity_poly.type
_entity_poly.pdbx_seq_one_letter_code
_entity_poly.pdbx_strand_id
1 'polypeptide(L)'
;MGQEVSHSHFTEEEMTLFRQRLIAETKLLKQQFEDGLFSSCAPVGGFEIEGWLLDDKMKPASVNDAFFEALNNPLATPELAKFNIELNNLPLPLKADAFNQFERDMLAVYDDARKAAIAVDSDVVLVGILPTLEARDCSLANMSEMKRYHALNDVVFKIREGRPLLFDIHAKDSLTMESDNLMFEAATTSFQIHMQMPWQQAHHYYNASIIASAPLMAMAANAPLLFSKQLWQETRIPLFEQSVDTGDGLRRVSFGTGYAKESIVECFEENLQEFA
;
A
#
# COMPACT_ATOMS: atom_id res chain seq x y z
N MET A 1 4.30 0.43 -6.27
CA MET A 1 3.27 0.47 -7.36
C MET A 1 2.81 1.90 -7.74
N GLY A 2 2.04 2.10 -8.84
CA GLY A 2 1.28 3.33 -9.17
C GLY A 2 1.98 4.33 -10.11
N GLN A 3 1.35 4.68 -11.24
CA GLN A 3 1.88 5.68 -12.18
C GLN A 3 1.51 7.10 -11.74
N GLU A 4 2.43 8.04 -11.91
CA GLU A 4 2.16 9.46 -11.69
C GLU A 4 1.06 9.97 -12.64
N VAL A 5 0.17 10.82 -12.12
CA VAL A 5 -0.92 11.41 -12.91
C VAL A 5 -0.54 12.83 -13.33
N SER A 6 -0.96 13.21 -14.54
CA SER A 6 -0.61 14.53 -15.08
C SER A 6 -1.36 15.69 -14.40
N HIS A 7 -2.56 15.42 -13.87
CA HIS A 7 -3.46 16.37 -13.23
C HIS A 7 -4.35 15.71 -12.16
N SER A 8 -4.94 16.51 -11.27
CA SER A 8 -5.68 16.06 -10.08
C SER A 8 -7.21 16.16 -10.17
N HIS A 9 -7.76 16.70 -11.25
CA HIS A 9 -9.20 16.90 -11.41
C HIS A 9 -9.73 16.27 -12.69
N PHE A 10 -10.67 15.34 -12.55
CA PHE A 10 -11.29 14.63 -13.67
C PHE A 10 -12.70 15.15 -13.96
N THR A 11 -13.01 15.30 -15.24
CA THR A 11 -14.30 15.71 -15.80
C THR A 11 -15.29 14.54 -15.87
N GLU A 12 -16.58 14.83 -16.04
CA GLU A 12 -17.60 13.78 -16.26
C GLU A 12 -17.37 13.00 -17.56
N GLU A 13 -16.83 13.65 -18.59
CA GLU A 13 -16.45 13.02 -19.85
C GLU A 13 -15.31 12.01 -19.62
N GLU A 14 -14.29 12.37 -18.84
CA GLU A 14 -13.19 11.47 -18.48
C GLU A 14 -13.67 10.29 -17.62
N MET A 15 -14.59 10.52 -16.68
CA MET A 15 -15.20 9.43 -15.90
C MET A 15 -16.03 8.48 -16.77
N THR A 16 -16.73 9.01 -17.77
CA THR A 16 -17.47 8.20 -18.74
C THR A 16 -16.52 7.38 -19.61
N LEU A 17 -15.42 8.00 -20.08
CA LEU A 17 -14.37 7.31 -20.82
C LEU A 17 -13.69 6.22 -19.99
N PHE A 18 -13.43 6.49 -18.71
CA PHE A 18 -12.88 5.51 -17.78
C PHE A 18 -13.76 4.25 -17.71
N ARG A 19 -15.07 4.40 -17.49
CA ARG A 19 -16.02 3.27 -17.45
C ARG A 19 -16.05 2.49 -18.75
N GLN A 20 -16.08 3.18 -19.88
CA GLN A 20 -16.04 2.54 -21.20
C GLN A 20 -14.76 1.73 -21.41
N ARG A 21 -13.61 2.28 -21.00
CA ARG A 21 -12.32 1.58 -21.07
C ARG A 21 -12.27 0.42 -20.10
N LEU A 22 -12.75 0.57 -18.87
CA LEU A 22 -12.79 -0.51 -17.89
C LEU A 22 -13.57 -1.72 -18.43
N ILE A 23 -14.73 -1.50 -19.05
CA ILE A 23 -15.51 -2.56 -19.71
C ILE A 23 -14.72 -3.20 -20.86
N ALA A 24 -14.13 -2.38 -21.74
CA ALA A 24 -13.41 -2.86 -22.92
C ALA A 24 -12.15 -3.66 -22.56
N GLU A 25 -11.36 -3.18 -21.60
CA GLU A 25 -10.13 -3.80 -21.13
C GLU A 25 -10.42 -5.08 -20.34
N THR A 26 -11.46 -5.13 -19.50
CA THR A 26 -11.88 -6.37 -18.82
C THR A 26 -12.32 -7.43 -19.84
N LYS A 27 -13.04 -7.04 -20.89
CA LYS A 27 -13.41 -7.95 -21.98
C LYS A 27 -12.17 -8.46 -22.73
N LEU A 28 -11.21 -7.57 -23.03
CA LEU A 28 -9.96 -7.95 -23.68
C LEU A 28 -9.15 -8.92 -22.82
N LEU A 29 -9.03 -8.65 -21.51
CA LEU A 29 -8.36 -9.53 -20.54
C LEU A 29 -8.96 -10.92 -20.55
N LYS A 30 -10.30 -11.03 -20.54
CA LYS A 30 -11.00 -12.31 -20.63
C LYS A 30 -10.70 -13.04 -21.94
N GLN A 31 -10.73 -12.33 -23.07
CA GLN A 31 -10.41 -12.94 -24.36
C GLN A 31 -8.96 -13.45 -24.40
N GLN A 32 -8.00 -12.64 -23.94
CA GLN A 32 -6.59 -13.05 -23.90
C GLN A 32 -6.35 -14.24 -22.95
N PHE A 33 -7.16 -14.37 -21.90
CA PHE A 33 -7.16 -15.53 -21.03
C PHE A 33 -7.63 -16.79 -21.76
N GLU A 34 -8.76 -16.71 -22.47
CA GLU A 34 -9.30 -17.82 -23.28
C GLU A 34 -8.35 -18.21 -24.42
N ASP A 35 -7.66 -17.25 -25.01
CA ASP A 35 -6.65 -17.44 -26.07
C ASP A 35 -5.30 -17.95 -25.54
N GLY A 36 -5.11 -18.05 -24.22
CA GLY A 36 -3.89 -18.57 -23.60
C GLY A 36 -2.66 -17.67 -23.77
N LEU A 37 -2.85 -16.35 -23.87
CA LEU A 37 -1.79 -15.38 -24.16
C LEU A 37 -0.99 -14.92 -22.94
N PHE A 38 -1.43 -15.26 -21.73
CA PHE A 38 -0.74 -14.91 -20.49
C PHE A 38 0.46 -15.82 -20.20
N SER A 39 1.36 -15.32 -19.33
CA SER A 39 2.55 -16.04 -18.89
C SER A 39 2.21 -17.40 -18.28
N SER A 40 2.89 -18.43 -18.78
CA SER A 40 2.94 -19.78 -18.19
C SER A 40 4.29 -20.07 -17.52
N CYS A 41 5.12 -19.04 -17.35
CA CYS A 41 6.46 -19.17 -16.77
C CYS A 41 6.40 -19.61 -15.31
N ALA A 42 7.46 -20.28 -14.86
CA ALA A 42 7.62 -20.66 -13.46
C ALA A 42 7.52 -19.44 -12.52
N PRO A 43 7.08 -19.63 -11.26
CA PRO A 43 6.88 -18.52 -10.36
C PRO A 43 8.14 -17.70 -10.09
N VAL A 44 7.96 -16.38 -10.07
CA VAL A 44 8.96 -15.37 -9.73
C VAL A 44 8.36 -14.54 -8.61
N GLY A 45 9.16 -14.08 -7.65
CA GLY A 45 8.68 -13.20 -6.61
C GLY A 45 9.66 -12.09 -6.27
N GLY A 46 9.15 -11.11 -5.57
CA GLY A 46 9.91 -10.02 -4.98
C GLY A 46 9.20 -9.52 -3.73
N PHE A 47 9.80 -8.55 -3.08
CA PHE A 47 9.22 -7.88 -1.93
C PHE A 47 9.23 -6.38 -2.08
N GLU A 48 8.34 -5.77 -1.33
CA GLU A 48 8.26 -4.34 -1.06
C GLU A 48 8.24 -4.21 0.47
N ILE A 49 9.10 -3.38 1.04
CA ILE A 49 9.14 -3.12 2.48
C ILE A 49 9.19 -1.63 2.73
N GLU A 50 8.24 -1.16 3.53
CA GLU A 50 8.14 0.25 3.88
C GLU A 50 8.83 0.54 5.21
N GLY A 51 9.38 1.74 5.32
CA GLY A 51 10.10 2.21 6.49
C GLY A 51 9.80 3.65 6.84
N TRP A 52 10.29 4.04 8.00
CA TRP A 52 10.17 5.39 8.57
C TRP A 52 11.54 6.06 8.60
N LEU A 53 11.60 7.31 8.16
CA LEU A 53 12.73 8.20 8.40
C LEU A 53 12.54 8.90 9.75
N LEU A 54 13.60 8.94 10.56
CA LEU A 54 13.55 9.45 11.93
C LEU A 54 14.60 10.52 12.19
N ASP A 55 14.24 11.52 13.01
CA ASP A 55 15.18 12.51 13.55
C ASP A 55 15.93 11.99 14.80
N ASP A 56 16.79 12.84 15.37
CA ASP A 56 17.58 12.55 16.57
C ASP A 56 16.73 12.29 17.84
N LYS A 57 15.44 12.62 17.81
CA LYS A 57 14.45 12.37 18.87
C LYS A 57 13.54 11.19 18.57
N MET A 58 13.87 10.40 17.54
CA MET A 58 13.08 9.28 17.05
C MET A 58 11.66 9.69 16.60
N LYS A 59 11.48 10.93 16.13
CA LYS A 59 10.22 11.44 15.55
C LYS A 59 10.28 11.31 14.01
N PRO A 60 9.14 11.27 13.32
CA PRO A 60 9.14 11.26 11.85
C PRO A 60 9.94 12.44 11.28
N ALA A 61 10.87 12.16 10.38
CA ALA A 61 11.68 13.16 9.69
C ALA A 61 11.22 13.31 8.24
N SER A 62 10.63 14.47 7.92
CA SER A 62 10.15 14.81 6.57
C SER A 62 11.29 15.17 5.61
N VAL A 63 12.18 14.22 5.35
CA VAL A 63 13.42 14.40 4.56
C VAL A 63 13.56 13.42 3.39
N ASN A 64 12.47 12.78 2.95
CA ASN A 64 12.55 11.73 1.93
C ASN A 64 13.17 12.21 0.60
N ASP A 65 12.93 13.44 0.14
CA ASP A 65 13.54 13.97 -1.09
C ASP A 65 15.07 13.95 -1.01
N ALA A 66 15.64 14.50 0.08
CA ALA A 66 17.09 14.52 0.30
C ALA A 66 17.64 13.10 0.52
N PHE A 67 16.88 12.24 1.20
CA PHE A 67 17.21 10.82 1.36
C PHE A 67 17.30 10.09 0.01
N PHE A 68 16.34 10.28 -0.89
CA PHE A 68 16.35 9.63 -2.20
C PHE A 68 17.46 10.15 -3.11
N GLU A 69 17.80 11.44 -3.01
CA GLU A 69 18.97 12.00 -3.69
C GLU A 69 20.27 11.35 -3.18
N ALA A 70 20.40 11.15 -1.87
CA ALA A 70 21.56 10.51 -1.26
C ALA A 70 21.64 8.99 -1.57
N LEU A 71 20.50 8.30 -1.56
CA LEU A 71 20.42 6.86 -1.82
C LEU A 71 20.65 6.53 -3.30
N ASN A 72 20.08 7.33 -4.20
CA ASN A 72 20.17 7.20 -5.66
C ASN A 72 20.01 5.74 -6.14
N ASN A 73 18.98 5.06 -5.64
CA ASN A 73 18.71 3.66 -5.93
C ASN A 73 17.32 3.52 -6.58
N PRO A 74 17.21 2.95 -7.80
CA PRO A 74 15.91 2.75 -8.46
C PRO A 74 15.01 1.72 -7.77
N LEU A 75 15.53 0.97 -6.80
CA LEU A 75 14.76 0.06 -5.95
C LEU A 75 14.14 0.76 -4.74
N ALA A 76 14.24 2.08 -4.65
CA ALA A 76 13.63 2.87 -3.59
C ALA A 76 12.72 3.94 -4.18
N THR A 77 11.55 4.12 -3.56
CA THR A 77 10.45 4.94 -4.08
C THR A 77 9.80 5.74 -2.95
N PRO A 78 9.34 6.97 -3.24
CA PRO A 78 8.62 7.77 -2.27
C PRO A 78 7.21 7.22 -2.01
N GLU A 79 6.81 7.30 -0.74
CA GLU A 79 5.48 6.96 -0.27
C GLU A 79 4.60 8.20 -0.06
N LEU A 80 3.37 8.01 0.43
CA LEU A 80 2.40 9.08 0.70
C LEU A 80 2.98 10.21 1.57
N ALA A 81 3.77 9.87 2.58
CA ALA A 81 4.39 10.87 3.46
C ALA A 81 5.87 11.10 3.19
N LYS A 82 6.31 12.33 3.47
CA LYS A 82 7.71 12.77 3.40
C LYS A 82 8.65 12.07 4.37
N PHE A 83 8.13 11.27 5.28
CA PHE A 83 8.87 10.49 6.26
C PHE A 83 8.72 8.97 6.04
N ASN A 84 8.04 8.53 4.98
CA ASN A 84 7.98 7.11 4.59
C ASN A 84 8.81 6.85 3.34
N ILE A 85 9.38 5.66 3.30
CA ILE A 85 10.16 5.15 2.17
C ILE A 85 9.69 3.74 1.84
N GLU A 86 9.71 3.37 0.56
CA GLU A 86 9.46 2.03 0.08
C GLU A 86 10.77 1.47 -0.50
N LEU A 87 11.19 0.29 -0.04
CA LEU A 87 12.38 -0.42 -0.51
C LEU A 87 11.97 -1.74 -1.19
N ASN A 88 12.55 -1.99 -2.34
CA ASN A 88 12.19 -3.12 -3.20
C ASN A 88 13.40 -4.02 -3.48
N ASN A 89 13.14 -5.19 -4.06
CA ASN A 89 14.17 -5.97 -4.74
C ASN A 89 13.81 -6.26 -6.20
N LEU A 90 14.83 -6.73 -6.95
CA LEU A 90 14.59 -7.26 -8.28
C LEU A 90 13.86 -8.62 -8.16
N PRO A 91 12.89 -8.91 -9.05
CA PRO A 91 12.19 -10.19 -9.02
C PRO A 91 13.14 -11.39 -9.22
N LEU A 92 12.95 -12.44 -8.43
CA LEU A 92 13.78 -13.65 -8.43
C LEU A 92 12.94 -14.91 -8.66
N PRO A 93 13.47 -15.93 -9.36
CA PRO A 93 12.81 -17.22 -9.45
C PRO A 93 12.57 -17.84 -8.07
N LEU A 94 11.34 -18.27 -7.79
CA LEU A 94 10.98 -18.91 -6.51
C LEU A 94 11.44 -20.38 -6.49
N LYS A 95 12.74 -20.57 -6.25
CA LYS A 95 13.41 -21.88 -6.09
C LYS A 95 13.85 -22.08 -4.64
N ALA A 96 14.50 -23.21 -4.35
CA ALA A 96 14.86 -23.61 -2.98
C ALA A 96 15.64 -22.55 -2.16
N ASP A 97 16.47 -21.70 -2.79
CA ASP A 97 17.25 -20.66 -2.10
C ASP A 97 16.59 -19.26 -2.13
N ALA A 98 15.36 -19.13 -2.64
CA ALA A 98 14.74 -17.82 -2.88
C ALA A 98 14.61 -16.98 -1.61
N PHE A 99 14.23 -17.58 -0.47
CA PHE A 99 14.09 -16.84 0.78
C PHE A 99 15.43 -16.35 1.34
N ASN A 100 16.50 -17.14 1.22
CA ASN A 100 17.83 -16.68 1.62
C ASN A 100 18.31 -15.54 0.71
N GLN A 101 17.94 -15.55 -0.57
CA GLN A 101 18.24 -14.44 -1.47
C GLN A 101 17.42 -13.19 -1.13
N PHE A 102 16.13 -13.32 -0.81
CA PHE A 102 15.31 -12.20 -0.32
C PHE A 102 15.87 -11.58 0.95
N GLU A 103 16.30 -12.39 1.92
CA GLU A 103 16.95 -11.91 3.13
C GLU A 103 18.22 -11.11 2.81
N ARG A 104 19.08 -11.63 1.94
CA ARG A 104 20.30 -10.92 1.50
C ARG A 104 19.99 -9.61 0.81
N ASP A 105 19.03 -9.60 -0.12
CA ASP A 105 18.63 -8.42 -0.86
C ASP A 105 18.01 -7.36 0.08
N MET A 106 17.17 -7.79 1.03
CA MET A 106 16.56 -6.93 2.04
C MET A 106 17.61 -6.29 2.94
N LEU A 107 18.56 -7.08 3.47
CA LEU A 107 19.63 -6.54 4.30
C LEU A 107 20.50 -5.55 3.51
N ALA A 108 20.82 -5.84 2.24
CA ALA A 108 21.60 -4.95 1.40
C ALA A 108 20.90 -3.61 1.15
N VAL A 109 19.63 -3.64 0.71
CA VAL A 109 18.87 -2.40 0.44
C VAL A 109 18.61 -1.61 1.72
N TYR A 110 18.39 -2.28 2.85
CA TYR A 110 18.23 -1.65 4.15
C TYR A 110 19.53 -0.99 4.63
N ASP A 111 20.68 -1.66 4.49
CA ASP A 111 21.98 -1.09 4.86
C ASP A 111 22.32 0.15 4.02
N ASP A 112 22.00 0.14 2.73
CA ASP A 112 22.19 1.29 1.85
C ASP A 112 21.22 2.43 2.20
N ALA A 113 19.95 2.12 2.50
CA ALA A 113 19.00 3.09 3.02
C ALA A 113 19.49 3.75 4.32
N ARG A 114 20.01 2.97 5.28
CA ARG A 114 20.56 3.55 6.53
C ARG A 114 21.74 4.47 6.29
N LYS A 115 22.66 4.13 5.39
CA LYS A 115 23.79 5.01 5.03
C LYS A 115 23.29 6.33 4.42
N ALA A 116 22.28 6.26 3.54
CA ALA A 116 21.67 7.44 2.94
C ALA A 116 20.95 8.31 3.97
N ALA A 117 20.20 7.71 4.90
CA ALA A 117 19.55 8.43 5.99
C ALA A 117 20.56 9.15 6.89
N ILE A 118 21.66 8.50 7.26
CA ILE A 118 22.74 9.11 8.06
C ILE A 118 23.34 10.32 7.33
N ALA A 119 23.46 10.28 6.00
CA ALA A 119 23.98 11.39 5.22
C ALA A 119 23.08 12.65 5.25
N VAL A 120 21.82 12.49 5.67
CA VAL A 120 20.83 13.58 5.81
C VAL A 120 20.36 13.74 7.26
N ASP A 121 21.23 13.41 8.23
CA ASP A 121 20.99 13.55 9.67
C ASP A 121 19.73 12.83 10.16
N SER A 122 19.43 11.64 9.60
CA SER A 122 18.28 10.80 9.95
C SER A 122 18.66 9.31 10.13
N ASP A 123 17.73 8.48 10.59
CA ASP A 123 17.85 7.02 10.60
C ASP A 123 16.60 6.36 9.97
N VAL A 124 16.67 5.06 9.71
CA VAL A 124 15.56 4.25 9.17
C VAL A 124 15.09 3.24 10.20
N VAL A 125 13.77 3.08 10.36
CA VAL A 125 13.19 1.96 11.12
C VAL A 125 12.07 1.27 10.33
N LEU A 126 11.97 -0.06 10.49
CA LEU A 126 10.94 -0.90 9.90
C LEU A 126 9.95 -1.32 10.99
N VAL A 127 8.80 -0.64 11.09
CA VAL A 127 7.77 -0.90 12.11
C VAL A 127 6.40 -0.50 11.59
N GLY A 128 5.36 -1.30 11.81
CA GLY A 128 4.05 -1.08 11.21
C GLY A 128 3.41 0.29 11.51
N ILE A 129 3.48 0.74 12.76
CA ILE A 129 3.15 2.11 13.17
C ILE A 129 4.29 2.62 14.05
N LEU A 130 4.84 3.80 13.73
CA LEU A 130 5.86 4.43 14.55
C LEU A 130 5.26 4.89 15.90
N PRO A 131 5.74 4.38 17.06
CA PRO A 131 5.14 4.70 18.36
C PRO A 131 5.21 6.17 18.77
N THR A 132 6.16 6.91 18.21
CA THR A 132 6.40 8.33 18.48
C THR A 132 5.62 9.26 17.55
N LEU A 133 4.89 8.71 16.57
CA LEU A 133 4.02 9.45 15.66
C LEU A 133 2.94 10.22 16.45
N GLU A 134 2.73 11.47 16.08
CA GLU A 134 1.68 12.32 16.62
C GLU A 134 0.66 12.70 15.53
N ALA A 135 -0.58 12.98 15.91
CA ALA A 135 -1.64 13.29 14.95
C ALA A 135 -1.31 14.52 14.08
N ARG A 136 -0.52 15.47 14.60
CA ARG A 136 -0.06 16.64 13.85
C ARG A 136 0.90 16.30 12.70
N ASP A 137 1.56 15.15 12.77
CA ASP A 137 2.49 14.69 11.74
C ASP A 137 1.71 14.18 10.52
N CYS A 138 0.48 13.68 10.72
CA CYS A 138 -0.48 13.29 9.67
C CYS A 138 -1.21 14.52 9.09
N SER A 139 -0.46 15.42 8.44
CA SER A 139 -1.00 16.63 7.80
C SER A 139 -0.52 16.77 6.36
N LEU A 140 -1.26 17.52 5.54
CA LEU A 140 -0.90 17.76 4.13
C LEU A 140 0.49 18.39 3.95
N ALA A 141 1.02 19.09 4.96
CA ALA A 141 2.37 19.63 4.91
C ALA A 141 3.45 18.53 4.81
N ASN A 142 3.16 17.36 5.36
CA ASN A 142 4.00 16.18 5.32
C ASN A 142 3.64 15.20 4.19
N MET A 143 2.67 15.53 3.32
CA MET A 143 2.40 14.74 2.12
C MET A 143 3.55 14.90 1.12
N SER A 144 3.95 13.81 0.48
CA SER A 144 4.92 13.83 -0.62
C SER A 144 4.41 14.65 -1.80
N GLU A 145 5.32 15.32 -2.51
CA GLU A 145 4.98 16.25 -3.61
C GLU A 145 4.44 15.56 -4.89
N MET A 146 4.20 14.25 -4.85
CA MET A 146 3.64 13.49 -5.97
C MET A 146 2.18 13.91 -6.21
N LYS A 147 1.85 14.31 -7.45
CA LYS A 147 0.51 14.81 -7.80
C LYS A 147 -0.57 13.77 -7.56
N ARG A 148 -0.26 12.48 -7.70
CA ARG A 148 -1.18 11.37 -7.43
C ARG A 148 -1.78 11.41 -6.03
N TYR A 149 -1.00 11.78 -5.01
CA TYR A 149 -1.48 11.76 -3.63
C TYR A 149 -2.40 12.94 -3.34
N HIS A 150 -2.07 14.12 -3.86
CA HIS A 150 -2.97 15.28 -3.82
C HIS A 150 -4.27 15.03 -4.59
N ALA A 151 -4.17 14.42 -5.78
CA ALA A 151 -5.33 14.04 -6.58
C ALA A 151 -6.23 13.04 -5.85
N LEU A 152 -5.63 12.03 -5.21
CA LEU A 152 -6.36 11.03 -4.42
C LEU A 152 -7.09 11.70 -3.26
N ASN A 153 -6.41 12.58 -2.51
CA ASN A 153 -7.00 13.34 -1.42
C ASN A 153 -8.22 14.15 -1.90
N ASP A 154 -8.06 14.93 -2.97
CA ASP A 154 -9.14 15.76 -3.50
C ASP A 154 -10.35 14.93 -3.98
N VAL A 155 -10.10 13.81 -4.65
CA VAL A 155 -11.17 12.93 -5.15
C VAL A 155 -11.93 12.27 -4.00
N VAL A 156 -11.24 11.75 -2.98
CA VAL A 156 -11.91 11.13 -1.82
C VAL A 156 -12.80 12.15 -1.11
N PHE A 157 -12.29 13.36 -0.84
CA PHE A 157 -13.10 14.38 -0.17
C PHE A 157 -14.22 14.94 -1.05
N LYS A 158 -14.07 14.92 -2.37
CA LYS A 158 -15.18 15.21 -3.30
C LYS A 158 -16.29 14.17 -3.19
N ILE A 159 -15.96 12.87 -3.15
CA ILE A 159 -16.95 11.78 -2.97
C ILE A 159 -17.63 11.89 -1.60
N ARG A 160 -16.87 12.27 -0.57
CA ARG A 160 -17.40 12.48 0.79
C ARG A 160 -18.23 13.75 0.95
N GLU A 161 -18.37 14.57 -0.09
CA GLU A 161 -19.02 15.89 -0.04
C GLU A 161 -18.39 16.82 1.02
N GLY A 162 -17.06 16.73 1.17
CA GLY A 162 -16.29 17.50 2.15
C GLY A 162 -16.42 17.02 3.60
N ARG A 163 -17.16 15.94 3.88
CA ARG A 163 -17.24 15.38 5.24
C ARG A 163 -15.89 14.78 5.67
N PRO A 164 -15.46 15.01 6.93
CA PRO A 164 -14.20 14.47 7.42
C PRO A 164 -14.19 12.94 7.42
N LEU A 165 -13.00 12.35 7.35
CA LEU A 165 -12.80 10.97 7.75
C LEU A 165 -13.04 10.85 9.25
N LEU A 166 -13.72 9.78 9.65
CA LEU A 166 -14.01 9.50 11.06
C LEU A 166 -13.21 8.28 11.47
N PHE A 167 -12.40 8.45 12.49
CA PHE A 167 -11.67 7.36 13.12
C PHE A 167 -12.34 7.02 14.44
N ASP A 168 -12.73 5.77 14.62
CA ASP A 168 -13.27 5.24 15.86
C ASP A 168 -12.73 3.82 16.08
N ILE A 169 -11.69 3.73 16.92
CA ILE A 169 -10.95 2.50 17.19
C ILE A 169 -11.01 2.21 18.69
N HIS A 170 -11.62 1.08 19.03
CA HIS A 170 -11.76 0.63 20.42
C HIS A 170 -10.90 -0.60 20.70
N ALA A 171 -10.08 -0.52 21.74
CA ALA A 171 -9.33 -1.65 22.29
C ALA A 171 -9.08 -1.43 23.79
N LYS A 172 -7.83 -1.52 24.26
CA LYS A 172 -7.49 -1.21 25.65
C LYS A 172 -7.69 0.27 25.94
N ASP A 173 -7.17 1.12 25.06
CA ASP A 173 -7.55 2.52 24.94
C ASP A 173 -8.54 2.70 23.78
N SER A 174 -9.20 3.86 23.74
CA SER A 174 -10.02 4.27 22.59
C SER A 174 -9.42 5.48 21.89
N LEU A 175 -9.49 5.48 20.57
CA LEU A 175 -9.18 6.60 19.70
C LEU A 175 -10.45 6.99 18.93
N THR A 176 -10.92 8.21 19.14
CA THR A 176 -11.98 8.82 18.34
C THR A 176 -11.47 10.16 17.83
N MET A 177 -11.46 10.36 16.52
CA MET A 177 -11.00 11.62 15.91
C MET A 177 -11.55 11.82 14.50
N GLU A 178 -11.40 13.04 14.00
CA GLU A 178 -11.75 13.42 12.64
C GLU A 178 -10.50 13.88 11.89
N SER A 179 -10.45 13.64 10.58
CA SER A 179 -9.40 14.16 9.68
C SER A 179 -9.99 14.76 8.42
N ASP A 180 -9.37 15.83 7.94
CA ASP A 180 -9.67 16.52 6.69
C ASP A 180 -8.73 16.12 5.54
N ASN A 181 -7.90 15.09 5.75
CA ASN A 181 -6.96 14.60 4.76
C ASN A 181 -6.66 13.09 4.93
N LEU A 182 -6.08 12.48 3.89
CA LEU A 182 -5.75 11.05 3.84
C LEU A 182 -4.45 10.64 4.56
N MET A 183 -3.73 11.55 5.22
CA MET A 183 -2.38 11.26 5.76
C MET A 183 -2.34 10.23 6.90
N PHE A 184 -3.50 9.77 7.38
CA PHE A 184 -3.59 8.67 8.33
C PHE A 184 -3.28 7.32 7.69
N GLU A 185 -3.43 7.22 6.36
CA GLU A 185 -2.98 6.07 5.58
C GLU A 185 -1.46 5.85 5.72
N ALA A 186 -0.68 6.95 5.68
CA ALA A 186 0.78 6.93 5.86
C ALA A 186 1.22 6.46 7.26
N ALA A 187 0.30 6.34 8.22
CA ALA A 187 0.62 5.75 9.51
C ALA A 187 0.88 4.24 9.44
N THR A 188 0.57 3.58 8.30
CA THR A 188 0.48 2.12 8.20
C THR A 188 1.50 1.51 7.25
N THR A 189 2.78 1.53 7.61
CA THR A 189 3.81 0.91 6.76
C THR A 189 3.67 -0.61 6.71
N SER A 190 4.03 -1.22 5.57
CA SER A 190 3.80 -2.63 5.30
C SER A 190 5.04 -3.41 4.86
N PHE A 191 4.93 -4.74 4.88
CA PHE A 191 5.85 -5.65 4.21
C PHE A 191 5.03 -6.56 3.29
N GLN A 192 5.30 -6.48 2.00
CA GLN A 192 4.52 -7.13 0.96
C GLN A 192 5.39 -8.08 0.15
N ILE A 193 4.80 -9.21 -0.24
CA ILE A 193 5.43 -10.17 -1.14
C ILE A 193 4.63 -10.19 -2.45
N HIS A 194 5.30 -9.89 -3.54
CA HIS A 194 4.73 -9.98 -4.89
C HIS A 194 5.12 -11.32 -5.50
N MET A 195 4.16 -11.97 -6.14
CA MET A 195 4.40 -13.20 -6.88
C MET A 195 3.81 -13.09 -8.27
N GLN A 196 4.59 -13.45 -9.27
CA GLN A 196 4.13 -13.82 -10.60
C GLN A 196 4.03 -15.35 -10.66
N MET A 197 2.94 -15.87 -11.22
CA MET A 197 2.70 -17.32 -11.33
C MET A 197 2.07 -17.65 -12.69
N PRO A 198 2.09 -18.93 -13.12
CA PRO A 198 1.32 -19.36 -14.28
C PRO A 198 -0.14 -18.97 -14.12
N TRP A 199 -0.69 -18.26 -15.10
CA TRP A 199 -2.00 -17.63 -14.98
C TRP A 199 -3.14 -18.63 -14.73
N GLN A 200 -3.04 -19.85 -15.28
CA GLN A 200 -4.00 -20.93 -15.08
C GLN A 200 -4.14 -21.33 -13.60
N GLN A 201 -3.12 -21.05 -12.78
CA GLN A 201 -3.11 -21.37 -11.35
C GLN A 201 -3.41 -20.16 -10.47
N ALA A 202 -3.49 -18.95 -11.02
CA ALA A 202 -3.55 -17.71 -10.24
C ALA A 202 -4.72 -17.68 -9.24
N HIS A 203 -5.89 -18.22 -9.59
CA HIS A 203 -7.03 -18.32 -8.69
C HIS A 203 -6.76 -19.20 -7.46
N HIS A 204 -5.98 -20.29 -7.58
CA HIS A 204 -5.58 -21.09 -6.43
C HIS A 204 -4.64 -20.33 -5.49
N TYR A 205 -3.70 -19.55 -6.03
CA TYR A 205 -2.81 -18.72 -5.22
C TYR A 205 -3.56 -17.57 -4.55
N TYR A 206 -4.52 -16.95 -5.22
CA TYR A 206 -5.43 -15.97 -4.65
C TYR A 206 -6.22 -16.55 -3.46
N ASN A 207 -6.84 -17.71 -3.63
CA ASN A 207 -7.56 -18.34 -2.52
C ASN A 207 -6.62 -18.74 -1.37
N ALA A 208 -5.42 -19.23 -1.69
CA ALA A 208 -4.42 -19.57 -0.69
C ALA A 208 -3.93 -18.34 0.08
N SER A 209 -3.77 -17.17 -0.56
CA SER A 209 -3.38 -15.95 0.12
C SER A 209 -4.46 -15.47 1.09
N ILE A 210 -5.74 -15.57 0.73
CA ILE A 210 -6.85 -15.28 1.64
C ILE A 210 -6.79 -16.19 2.88
N ILE A 211 -6.63 -17.51 2.68
CA ILE A 211 -6.53 -18.48 3.79
C ILE A 211 -5.32 -18.18 4.69
N ALA A 212 -4.18 -17.84 4.09
CA ALA A 212 -2.94 -17.58 4.82
C ALA A 212 -2.92 -16.22 5.53
N SER A 213 -3.74 -15.26 5.11
CA SER A 213 -3.72 -13.89 5.62
C SER A 213 -3.88 -13.81 7.14
N ALA A 214 -4.90 -14.47 7.70
CA ALA A 214 -5.19 -14.41 9.14
C ALA A 214 -4.04 -14.93 10.03
N PRO A 215 -3.49 -16.14 9.85
CA PRO A 215 -2.37 -16.60 10.67
C PRO A 215 -1.10 -15.79 10.44
N LEU A 216 -0.84 -15.31 9.22
CA LEU A 216 0.32 -14.44 8.95
C LEU A 216 0.21 -13.12 9.71
N MET A 217 -0.95 -12.47 9.67
CA MET A 217 -1.18 -11.22 10.42
C MET A 217 -1.08 -11.42 11.92
N ALA A 218 -1.59 -12.54 12.45
CA ALA A 218 -1.47 -12.85 13.88
C ALA A 218 0.00 -13.01 14.33
N MET A 219 0.86 -13.58 13.49
CA MET A 219 2.29 -13.75 13.80
C MET A 219 3.11 -12.47 13.57
N ALA A 220 2.74 -11.67 12.58
CA ALA A 220 3.49 -10.48 12.15
C ALA A 220 3.04 -9.18 12.84
N ALA A 221 2.08 -9.25 13.78
CA ALA A 221 1.52 -8.10 14.47
C ALA A 221 2.62 -7.23 15.10
N ASN A 222 2.74 -5.97 14.67
CA ASN A 222 3.82 -5.08 15.10
C ASN A 222 3.41 -3.61 15.25
N ALA A 223 2.11 -3.33 15.38
CA ALA A 223 1.56 -1.99 15.46
C ALA A 223 0.57 -1.78 16.62
N PRO A 224 1.00 -1.96 17.89
CA PRO A 224 0.12 -1.86 19.05
C PRO A 224 -0.16 -0.42 19.54
N LEU A 225 0.60 0.56 19.06
CA LEU A 225 0.60 1.93 19.56
C LEU A 225 0.30 2.92 18.44
N LEU A 226 -0.61 3.85 18.69
CA LEU A 226 -0.91 4.97 17.81
C LEU A 226 -1.25 6.21 18.66
N PHE A 227 -0.58 7.33 18.42
CA PHE A 227 -0.78 8.58 19.16
C PHE A 227 -0.74 8.41 20.69
N SER A 228 0.24 7.63 21.17
CA SER A 228 0.41 7.28 22.59
C SER A 228 -0.74 6.48 23.22
N LYS A 229 -1.60 5.83 22.42
CA LYS A 229 -2.66 4.93 22.88
C LYS A 229 -2.33 3.47 22.58
N GLN A 230 -2.64 2.58 23.52
CA GLN A 230 -2.57 1.13 23.35
C GLN A 230 -3.85 0.62 22.70
N LEU A 231 -3.77 0.36 21.39
CA LEU A 231 -4.91 -0.06 20.58
C LEU A 231 -4.87 -1.59 20.31
N TRP A 232 -5.13 -2.00 19.08
CA TRP A 232 -5.07 -3.42 18.67
C TRP A 232 -3.62 -3.84 18.55
N GLN A 233 -3.30 -5.13 18.75
CA GLN A 233 -1.93 -5.64 18.48
C GLN A 233 -1.49 -5.34 17.03
N GLU A 234 -2.46 -5.30 16.12
CA GLU A 234 -2.30 -4.86 14.74
C GLU A 234 -3.28 -3.73 14.43
N THR A 235 -2.96 -2.52 14.87
CA THR A 235 -3.81 -1.32 14.71
C THR A 235 -3.88 -0.83 13.26
N ARG A 236 -2.94 -1.26 12.39
CA ARG A 236 -2.99 -0.87 10.97
C ARG A 236 -4.30 -1.30 10.30
N ILE A 237 -4.90 -2.42 10.71
CA ILE A 237 -6.16 -2.92 10.13
C ILE A 237 -7.29 -1.88 10.27
N PRO A 238 -7.77 -1.56 11.49
CA PRO A 238 -8.86 -0.59 11.62
C PRO A 238 -8.45 0.82 11.20
N LEU A 239 -7.17 1.19 11.31
CA LEU A 239 -6.69 2.51 10.89
C LEU A 239 -6.77 2.67 9.37
N PHE A 240 -6.26 1.69 8.62
CA PHE A 240 -6.23 1.74 7.16
C PHE A 240 -7.63 1.65 6.56
N GLU A 241 -8.48 0.75 7.07
CA GLU A 241 -9.89 0.65 6.63
C GLU A 241 -10.64 1.98 6.77
N GLN A 242 -10.40 2.71 7.85
CA GLN A 242 -11.05 4.00 8.12
C GLN A 242 -10.36 5.17 7.40
N SER A 243 -9.07 5.07 7.07
CA SER A 243 -8.34 6.14 6.35
C SER A 243 -8.69 6.22 4.87
N VAL A 244 -9.12 5.10 4.26
CA VAL A 244 -9.49 5.03 2.83
C VAL A 244 -11.00 4.95 2.58
N ASP A 245 -11.82 5.17 3.62
CA ASP A 245 -13.28 5.16 3.50
C ASP A 245 -13.76 6.34 2.65
N THR A 246 -14.32 6.06 1.47
CA THR A 246 -14.93 7.06 0.59
C THR A 246 -16.35 7.45 1.00
N GLY A 247 -16.97 6.74 1.94
CA GLY A 247 -18.32 7.03 2.44
C GLY A 247 -19.46 6.72 1.45
N ASP A 248 -19.13 6.12 0.30
CA ASP A 248 -20.04 5.63 -0.75
C ASP A 248 -20.46 4.17 -0.53
N GLY A 249 -19.94 3.53 0.53
CA GLY A 249 -20.21 2.13 0.87
C GLY A 249 -19.38 1.12 0.08
N LEU A 250 -18.53 1.57 -0.85
CA LEU A 250 -17.62 0.71 -1.59
C LEU A 250 -16.38 0.43 -0.75
N ARG A 251 -15.98 -0.84 -0.68
CA ARG A 251 -14.72 -1.24 -0.02
C ARG A 251 -13.59 -1.09 -1.01
N ARG A 252 -12.72 -0.11 -0.78
CA ARG A 252 -11.54 0.13 -1.65
C ARG A 252 -10.49 -0.96 -1.52
N VAL A 253 -10.49 -1.70 -0.41
CA VAL A 253 -9.53 -2.77 -0.10
C VAL A 253 -10.34 -3.95 0.44
N SER A 254 -10.32 -5.08 -0.27
CA SER A 254 -11.09 -6.26 0.09
C SER A 254 -10.48 -7.54 -0.49
N PHE A 255 -10.93 -8.69 0.02
CA PHE A 255 -10.70 -10.00 -0.60
C PHE A 255 -11.82 -10.39 -1.58
N GLY A 256 -12.51 -9.40 -2.15
CA GLY A 256 -13.74 -9.61 -2.92
C GLY A 256 -14.87 -10.22 -2.08
N THR A 257 -15.83 -10.83 -2.76
CA THR A 257 -17.01 -11.47 -2.15
C THR A 257 -16.79 -12.95 -1.83
N GLY A 258 -15.65 -13.53 -2.25
CA GLY A 258 -15.30 -14.92 -1.92
C GLY A 258 -14.09 -15.46 -2.68
N TYR A 259 -13.96 -16.79 -2.67
CA TYR A 259 -12.92 -17.50 -3.41
C TYR A 259 -13.22 -17.54 -4.90
N ALA A 260 -12.19 -17.32 -5.71
CA ALA A 260 -12.21 -17.52 -7.15
C ALA A 260 -12.30 -19.02 -7.48
N LYS A 261 -13.22 -19.40 -8.36
CA LYS A 261 -13.59 -20.81 -8.57
C LYS A 261 -12.90 -21.42 -9.79
N GLU A 262 -13.07 -20.79 -10.95
CA GLU A 262 -12.60 -21.29 -12.24
C GLU A 262 -11.34 -20.56 -12.69
N SER A 263 -11.25 -19.25 -12.45
CA SER A 263 -10.09 -18.45 -12.85
C SER A 263 -9.98 -17.12 -12.11
N ILE A 264 -8.82 -16.48 -12.21
CA ILE A 264 -8.59 -15.16 -11.61
C ILE A 264 -9.37 -14.05 -12.33
N VAL A 265 -9.91 -14.32 -13.53
CA VAL A 265 -10.74 -13.37 -14.30
C VAL A 265 -11.97 -12.95 -13.49
N GLU A 266 -12.48 -13.84 -12.63
CA GLU A 266 -13.62 -13.56 -11.74
C GLU A 266 -13.38 -12.32 -10.87
N CYS A 267 -12.16 -12.12 -10.36
CA CYS A 267 -11.81 -10.93 -9.56
C CYS A 267 -11.89 -9.64 -10.39
N PHE A 268 -11.56 -9.69 -11.68
CA PHE A 268 -11.67 -8.52 -12.57
C PHE A 268 -13.12 -8.26 -12.97
N GLU A 269 -13.91 -9.31 -13.20
CA GLU A 269 -15.35 -9.19 -13.48
C GLU A 269 -16.12 -8.65 -12.27
N GLU A 270 -15.72 -9.05 -11.06
CA GLU A 270 -16.26 -8.52 -9.80
C GLU A 270 -15.92 -7.04 -9.63
N ASN A 271 -14.66 -6.65 -9.79
CA ASN A 271 -14.25 -5.25 -9.77
C ASN A 271 -15.00 -4.42 -10.83
N LEU A 272 -15.24 -4.98 -12.02
CA LEU A 272 -16.04 -4.29 -13.04
C LEU A 272 -17.47 -4.03 -12.57
N GLN A 273 -18.10 -4.96 -11.84
CA GLN A 273 -19.45 -4.78 -11.32
C GLN A 273 -19.53 -3.70 -10.23
N GLU A 274 -18.47 -3.53 -9.45
CA GLU A 274 -18.42 -2.53 -8.37
C GLU A 274 -18.07 -1.12 -8.88
N PHE A 275 -17.21 -1.01 -9.91
CA PHE A 275 -16.62 0.28 -10.32
C PHE A 275 -17.06 0.81 -11.70
N ALA A 276 -17.80 0.05 -12.51
CA ALA A 276 -18.32 0.51 -13.81
C ALA A 276 -19.55 1.42 -13.72
#